data_AF-A0A0C4E3K9-F1
#
_entry.id   AF-A0A0C4E3K9-F1
#
_cell.length_a   1.000
_cell.length_b   1.000
_cell.length_c   1.000
_cell.angle_alpha   90.00
_cell.angle_beta   90.00
_cell.angle_gamma   90.00
#
_symmetry.space_group_name_H-M   'P 1'
#
loop_
_entity.id
_entity.type
_entity.pdbx_description
1 polymer ?
#
loop_
_entity_poly.entity_id
_entity_poly.type
_entity_poly.pdbx_seq_one_letter_code
_entity_poly.pdbx_strand_id
1 'polypeptide(L)'
;KARVGVWRRPDASTGRGGCGARTWARAGLPVWSYHFNVLVNGISPALGATHFQEVAFVFNNTRGLGYDTAVAVNPFEGKPPTFGRLADVMSRMWVAFIVSGDPNAHRGVTNAVRWPRYDEDGQPRNMVFDVNVTALAYAEPDTYRTEQIEYLIQKLWS
;
A
#
# COMPACT_ATOMS: atom_id res chain seq x y z
N LYS A 1 3.11 -11.42 -20.00
CA LYS A 1 4.05 -11.51 -18.85
C LYS A 1 3.25 -11.15 -17.59
N ALA A 2 3.00 -12.09 -16.68
CA ALA A 2 2.27 -11.80 -15.44
C ALA A 2 3.13 -10.90 -14.54
N ARG A 3 2.50 -9.87 -13.94
CA ARG A 3 3.11 -9.00 -12.92
C ARG A 3 2.12 -8.90 -11.77
N VAL A 4 2.62 -8.91 -10.53
CA VAL A 4 1.74 -8.98 -9.36
C VAL A 4 1.92 -7.75 -8.49
N GLY A 5 0.83 -7.00 -8.28
CA GLY A 5 0.73 -6.01 -7.22
C GLY A 5 0.22 -6.72 -5.96
N VAL A 6 0.98 -6.65 -4.87
CA VAL A 6 0.60 -7.26 -3.58
C VAL A 6 0.32 -6.16 -2.58
N TRP A 7 -0.78 -6.29 -1.85
CA TRP A 7 -1.24 -5.29 -0.90
C TRP A 7 -1.08 -5.76 0.56
N ARG A 8 -0.70 -4.84 1.47
CA ARG A 8 -0.54 -5.15 2.91
C ARG A 8 -1.06 -4.04 3.83
N ARG A 9 -1.45 -4.45 5.05
CA ARG A 9 -1.92 -3.62 6.17
C ARG A 9 -1.06 -3.73 7.43
N PRO A 10 -1.17 -2.75 8.35
CA PRO A 10 -0.68 -2.87 9.72
C PRO A 10 -1.64 -3.60 10.69
N ASP A 11 -2.97 -3.62 10.47
CA ASP A 11 -3.94 -4.23 11.41
C ASP A 11 -4.65 -5.51 10.87
N ALA A 12 -4.50 -6.58 11.65
CA ALA A 12 -5.31 -7.80 11.76
C ALA A 12 -5.66 -8.68 10.53
N SER A 13 -5.50 -8.28 9.28
CA SER A 13 -5.83 -9.14 8.13
C SER A 13 -4.69 -9.22 7.12
N THR A 14 -3.65 -10.00 7.39
CA THR A 14 -2.83 -10.72 6.38
C THR A 14 -1.59 -11.35 6.99
N GLY A 15 -1.72 -12.60 7.44
CA GLY A 15 -0.59 -13.54 7.40
C GLY A 15 -0.18 -13.91 5.96
N ARG A 16 -0.98 -13.54 4.94
CA ARG A 16 -0.81 -13.96 3.54
C ARG A 16 -0.18 -12.93 2.59
N GLY A 17 -0.18 -11.63 2.93
CA GLY A 17 0.32 -10.57 2.04
C GLY A 17 1.82 -10.68 1.78
N GLY A 18 2.62 -10.75 2.85
CA GLY A 18 4.06 -11.00 2.75
C GLY A 18 4.41 -12.40 2.22
N CYS A 19 3.53 -13.40 2.38
CA CYS A 19 3.71 -14.71 1.74
C CYS A 19 3.52 -14.61 0.23
N GLY A 20 2.46 -13.93 -0.23
CA GLY A 20 2.17 -13.76 -1.65
C GLY A 20 3.30 -13.04 -2.36
N ALA A 21 3.75 -11.91 -1.84
CA ALA A 21 4.85 -11.14 -2.45
C ALA A 21 6.13 -11.99 -2.59
N ARG A 22 6.52 -12.70 -1.52
CA ARG A 22 7.65 -13.65 -1.53
C ARG A 22 7.47 -14.78 -2.54
N THR A 23 6.32 -15.46 -2.52
CA THR A 23 6.05 -16.57 -3.44
C THR A 23 6.17 -16.14 -4.91
N TRP A 24 5.59 -14.99 -5.28
CA TRP A 24 5.68 -14.49 -6.65
C TRP A 24 7.09 -14.01 -7.01
N ALA A 25 7.81 -13.40 -6.06
CA ALA A 25 9.20 -12.99 -6.25
C ALA A 25 10.12 -14.21 -6.49
N ARG A 26 10.00 -15.28 -5.68
CA ARG A 26 10.71 -16.56 -5.89
C ARG A 26 10.43 -17.20 -7.24
N ALA A 27 9.23 -17.01 -7.77
CA ALA A 27 8.87 -17.46 -9.10
C ALA A 27 9.46 -16.59 -10.23
N GLY A 28 10.32 -15.62 -9.91
CA GLY A 28 10.95 -14.72 -10.86
C GLY A 28 10.02 -13.63 -11.41
N LEU A 29 8.81 -13.49 -10.86
CA LEU A 29 7.87 -12.48 -11.33
C LEU A 29 8.21 -11.10 -10.77
N PRO A 30 7.94 -10.02 -11.53
CA PRO A 30 8.04 -8.68 -11.00
C PRO A 30 6.89 -8.38 -10.05
N VAL A 31 7.26 -8.03 -8.81
CA VAL A 31 6.34 -7.80 -7.70
C VAL A 31 6.58 -6.41 -7.14
N TRP A 32 5.50 -5.73 -6.77
CA TRP A 32 5.52 -4.50 -6.00
C TRP A 32 4.58 -4.64 -4.82
N SER A 33 5.05 -4.24 -3.65
CA SER A 33 4.30 -4.30 -2.40
C SER A 33 4.22 -2.92 -1.76
N TYR A 34 3.12 -2.63 -1.07
CA TYR A 34 2.98 -1.40 -0.31
C TYR A 34 2.29 -1.56 1.04
N HIS A 35 2.55 -0.58 1.89
CA HIS A 35 1.97 -0.36 3.19
C HIS A 35 1.28 1.01 3.20
N PHE A 36 0.00 1.02 3.51
CA PHE A 36 -0.77 2.26 3.65
C PHE A 36 -0.80 2.70 5.13
N ASN A 37 -0.23 3.85 5.43
CA ASN A 37 -0.11 4.41 6.78
C ASN A 37 -0.76 5.80 6.86
N VAL A 38 -2.10 5.85 6.79
CA VAL A 38 -2.84 7.12 6.86
C VAL A 38 -4.04 6.98 7.78
N LEU A 39 -4.13 7.88 8.77
CA LEU A 39 -5.30 8.02 9.63
C LEU A 39 -6.31 8.99 8.98
N VAL A 40 -7.32 8.41 8.34
CA VAL A 40 -8.38 9.16 7.63
C VAL A 40 -9.40 9.79 8.57
N ASN A 41 -10.34 10.55 8.02
CA ASN A 41 -11.46 11.12 8.78
C ASN A 41 -12.42 10.00 9.23
N GLY A 42 -13.08 10.18 10.37
CA GLY A 42 -14.05 9.22 10.91
C GLY A 42 -13.46 8.00 11.62
N ILE A 43 -12.13 7.86 11.71
CA ILE A 43 -11.46 6.76 12.41
C ILE A 43 -10.74 7.28 13.65
N SER A 44 -10.94 6.60 14.78
CA SER A 44 -10.23 6.92 16.03
C SER A 44 -8.73 6.65 15.91
N PRO A 45 -7.86 7.53 16.45
CA PRO A 45 -6.41 7.29 16.47
C PRO A 45 -6.02 5.95 17.10
N ALA A 46 -6.80 5.43 18.06
CA ALA A 46 -6.55 4.14 18.70
C ALA A 46 -6.67 2.95 17.72
N LEU A 47 -7.40 3.11 16.61
CA LEU A 47 -7.54 2.08 15.58
C LEU A 47 -6.48 2.21 14.47
N GLY A 48 -5.91 3.41 14.28
CA GLY A 48 -4.90 3.66 13.25
C GLY A 48 -5.45 3.60 11.82
N ALA A 49 -4.62 3.14 10.88
CA ALA A 49 -5.00 2.94 9.48
C ALA A 49 -5.71 1.60 9.30
N THR A 50 -7.04 1.64 9.21
CA THR A 50 -7.90 0.44 9.24
C THR A 50 -8.21 -0.13 7.85
N HIS A 51 -8.97 -1.24 7.83
CA HIS A 51 -9.49 -1.89 6.63
C HIS A 51 -10.07 -0.90 5.60
N PHE A 52 -9.64 -0.99 4.33
CA PHE A 52 -10.25 -0.35 3.15
C PHE A 52 -10.07 1.18 3.02
N GLN A 53 -9.40 1.82 3.97
CA GLN A 53 -9.23 3.28 3.95
C GLN A 53 -8.34 3.76 2.78
N GLU A 54 -7.51 2.90 2.23
CA GLU A 54 -6.64 3.19 1.09
C GLU A 54 -7.40 3.31 -0.24
N VAL A 55 -8.57 2.66 -0.35
CA VAL A 55 -9.33 2.58 -1.61
C VAL A 55 -9.69 3.96 -2.13
N ALA A 56 -10.08 4.88 -1.25
CA ALA A 56 -10.42 6.25 -1.63
C ALA A 56 -9.23 6.98 -2.29
N PHE A 57 -7.99 6.64 -1.89
CA PHE A 57 -6.75 7.19 -2.46
C PHE A 57 -6.38 6.51 -3.77
N VAL A 58 -6.52 5.18 -3.88
CA VAL A 58 -6.28 4.43 -5.12
C VAL A 58 -7.14 4.98 -6.27
N PHE A 59 -8.40 5.26 -6.00
CA PHE A 59 -9.35 5.75 -7.00
C PHE A 59 -9.35 7.28 -7.17
N ASN A 60 -8.49 8.00 -6.44
CA ASN A 60 -8.50 9.46 -6.38
C ASN A 60 -9.91 10.05 -6.07
N ASN A 61 -10.69 9.36 -5.22
CA ASN A 61 -12.02 9.77 -4.82
C ASN A 61 -11.95 10.79 -3.67
N THR A 62 -11.28 11.91 -3.93
CA THR A 62 -11.05 12.98 -2.94
C THR A 62 -12.33 13.69 -2.49
N ARG A 63 -13.42 13.52 -3.25
CA ARG A 63 -14.76 13.99 -2.89
C ARG A 63 -15.52 13.04 -1.95
N GLY A 64 -14.96 11.86 -1.66
CA GLY A 64 -15.59 10.87 -0.76
C GLY A 64 -16.93 10.34 -1.28
N LEU A 65 -17.15 10.30 -2.59
CA LEU A 65 -18.42 9.83 -3.16
C LEU A 65 -18.64 8.36 -2.78
N GLY A 66 -19.83 8.04 -2.26
CA GLY A 66 -20.17 6.69 -1.80
C GLY A 66 -19.68 6.33 -0.39
N TYR A 67 -19.03 7.27 0.32
CA TYR A 67 -18.63 7.07 1.72
C TYR A 67 -19.65 7.61 2.73
N ASP A 68 -20.63 8.41 2.31
CA ASP A 68 -21.72 8.88 3.17
C ASP A 68 -22.71 7.74 3.47
N THR A 69 -22.44 6.98 4.53
CA THR A 69 -23.19 5.78 4.92
C THR A 69 -23.31 5.68 6.45
N ALA A 70 -24.08 4.72 6.96
CA ALA A 70 -24.22 4.51 8.41
C ALA A 70 -22.90 4.11 9.12
N VAL A 71 -21.88 3.67 8.38
CA VAL A 71 -20.63 3.10 8.94
C VAL A 71 -19.36 3.75 8.40
N ALA A 72 -19.50 4.76 7.52
CA ALA A 72 -18.38 5.48 6.95
C ALA A 72 -18.76 6.95 6.75
N VAL A 73 -17.72 7.78 6.67
CA VAL A 73 -17.82 9.20 6.34
C VAL A 73 -16.75 9.53 5.30
N ASN A 74 -16.82 10.71 4.68
CA ASN A 74 -15.83 11.14 3.71
C ASN A 74 -14.40 11.09 4.32
N PRO A 75 -13.49 10.24 3.82
CA PRO A 75 -12.15 10.06 4.39
C PRO A 75 -11.27 11.33 4.33
N PHE A 76 -11.60 12.25 3.42
CA PHE A 76 -10.86 13.47 3.13
C PHE A 76 -11.41 14.71 3.84
N GLU A 77 -12.60 14.61 4.45
CA GLU A 77 -13.24 15.75 5.09
C GLU A 77 -12.41 16.27 6.27
N GLY A 78 -12.20 17.60 6.32
CA GLY A 78 -11.40 18.27 7.34
C GLY A 78 -9.90 17.93 7.31
N LYS A 79 -9.41 17.18 6.30
CA LYS A 79 -8.01 16.77 6.21
C LYS A 79 -7.16 17.77 5.42
N PRO A 80 -5.85 17.84 5.72
CA PRO A 80 -4.95 18.76 5.04
C PRO A 80 -4.77 18.42 3.55
N PRO A 81 -4.30 19.38 2.72
CA PRO A 81 -4.06 19.18 1.29
C PRO A 81 -3.11 18.02 0.95
N THR A 82 -2.30 17.55 1.90
CA THR A 82 -1.44 16.36 1.75
C THR A 82 -2.23 15.11 1.39
N PHE A 83 -3.48 14.98 1.83
CA PHE A 83 -4.34 13.85 1.50
C PHE A 83 -4.66 13.80 0.01
N GLY A 84 -5.10 14.93 -0.56
CA GLY A 84 -5.38 15.03 -1.99
C GLY A 84 -4.11 14.83 -2.84
N ARG A 85 -2.97 15.36 -2.40
CA ARG A 85 -1.68 15.11 -3.07
C ARG A 85 -1.27 13.64 -3.02
N LEU A 86 -1.47 12.98 -1.87
CA LEU A 86 -1.18 11.55 -1.75
C LEU A 86 -2.11 10.73 -2.64
N ALA A 87 -3.39 11.07 -2.74
CA ALA A 87 -4.33 10.41 -3.64
C ALA A 87 -3.91 10.54 -5.12
N ASP A 88 -3.42 11.72 -5.56
CA ASP A 88 -2.88 11.90 -6.91
C ASP A 88 -1.62 11.04 -7.14
N VAL A 89 -0.69 11.00 -6.18
CA VAL A 89 0.51 10.14 -6.25
C VAL A 89 0.14 8.67 -6.35
N MET A 90 -0.69 8.19 -5.43
CA MET A 90 -1.04 6.77 -5.31
C MET A 90 -1.85 6.29 -6.51
N SER A 91 -2.87 7.05 -6.93
CA SER A 91 -3.70 6.71 -8.09
C SER A 91 -2.89 6.65 -9.39
N ARG A 92 -1.97 7.60 -9.62
CA ARG A 92 -1.12 7.59 -10.83
C ARG A 92 -0.11 6.45 -10.83
N MET A 93 0.46 6.08 -9.68
CA MET A 93 1.30 4.90 -9.57
C MET A 93 0.53 3.62 -9.89
N TRP A 94 -0.71 3.50 -9.40
CA TRP A 94 -1.60 2.38 -9.72
C TRP A 94 -1.95 2.32 -11.21
N VAL A 95 -2.35 3.45 -11.81
CA VAL A 95 -2.63 3.53 -13.25
C VAL A 95 -1.39 3.18 -14.07
N ALA A 96 -0.20 3.67 -13.68
CA ALA A 96 1.06 3.34 -14.33
C ALA A 96 1.35 1.84 -14.30
N PHE A 97 1.14 1.19 -13.15
CA PHE A 97 1.27 -0.25 -13.03
C PHE A 97 0.26 -1.00 -13.91
N ILE A 98 -1.00 -0.58 -13.95
CA ILE A 98 -2.03 -1.23 -14.79
C ILE A 98 -1.66 -1.12 -16.28
N VAL A 99 -1.20 0.05 -16.73
CA VAL A 99 -0.94 0.33 -18.15
C VAL A 99 0.40 -0.24 -18.62
N SER A 100 1.46 -0.13 -17.81
CA SER A 100 2.83 -0.45 -18.23
C SER A 100 3.44 -1.64 -17.49
N GLY A 101 2.82 -2.05 -16.39
CA GLY A 101 3.37 -3.03 -15.47
C GLY A 101 4.48 -2.49 -14.56
N ASP A 102 4.79 -1.20 -14.60
CA ASP A 102 5.75 -0.54 -13.69
C ASP A 102 5.08 0.67 -13.03
N PRO A 103 4.92 0.67 -11.69
CA PRO A 103 4.29 1.80 -10.99
C PRO A 103 5.09 3.10 -11.13
N ASN A 104 6.38 3.03 -11.48
CA ASN A 104 7.23 4.22 -11.68
C ASN A 104 7.04 4.88 -13.04
N ALA A 105 6.26 4.29 -13.95
CA ALA A 105 5.93 4.88 -15.25
C ALA A 105 4.79 5.93 -15.16
N HIS A 106 4.68 6.64 -14.03
CA HIS A 106 3.58 7.55 -13.68
C HIS A 106 3.73 8.97 -14.26
N ARG A 107 4.60 9.16 -15.28
CA ARG A 107 4.85 10.45 -15.96
C ARG A 107 5.17 11.61 -15.01
N GLY A 108 5.99 11.35 -13.99
CA GLY A 108 6.53 12.41 -13.12
C GLY A 108 5.60 12.96 -12.04
N VAL A 109 4.56 12.24 -11.59
CA VAL A 109 3.76 12.66 -10.41
C VAL A 109 4.62 12.92 -9.17
N THR A 110 5.70 12.16 -9.01
CA THR A 110 6.73 12.40 -8.02
C THR A 110 8.07 11.97 -8.58
N ASN A 111 9.11 12.78 -8.35
CA ASN A 111 10.49 12.39 -8.62
C ASN A 111 11.24 12.07 -7.32
N ALA A 112 10.59 12.30 -6.17
CA ALA A 112 11.21 12.16 -4.85
C ALA A 112 11.23 10.71 -4.36
N VAL A 113 10.34 9.86 -4.88
CA VAL A 113 10.15 8.50 -4.38
C VAL A 113 9.99 7.53 -5.53
N ARG A 114 10.76 6.44 -5.48
CA ARG A 114 10.66 5.32 -6.43
C ARG A 114 10.07 4.12 -5.72
N TRP A 115 9.05 3.49 -6.30
CA TRP A 115 8.46 2.27 -5.77
C TRP A 115 9.42 1.10 -6.02
N PRO A 116 10.06 0.55 -4.97
CA PRO A 116 11.02 -0.52 -5.14
C PRO A 116 10.31 -1.78 -5.65
N ARG A 117 10.95 -2.47 -6.57
CA ARG A 117 10.57 -3.85 -6.87
C ARG A 117 10.84 -4.70 -5.64
N TYR A 118 9.89 -5.55 -5.28
CA TYR A 118 10.05 -6.51 -4.20
C TYR A 118 11.09 -7.55 -4.64
N ASP A 119 12.17 -7.64 -3.88
CA ASP A 119 13.28 -8.57 -4.09
C ASP A 119 13.49 -9.35 -2.80
N GLU A 120 13.26 -10.66 -2.84
CA GLU A 120 13.40 -11.48 -1.64
C GLU A 120 14.86 -11.76 -1.30
N ASP A 121 15.71 -11.94 -2.31
CA ASP A 121 17.12 -12.30 -2.13
C ASP A 121 17.98 -11.08 -1.76
N GLY A 122 17.55 -9.89 -2.19
CA GLY A 122 18.31 -8.64 -2.10
C GLY A 122 17.93 -7.67 -0.99
N GLN A 123 16.99 -8.04 -0.09
CA GLN A 123 16.31 -7.23 0.96
C GLN A 123 14.87 -6.83 0.54
N PRO A 124 13.82 -7.50 1.03
CA PRO A 124 12.46 -7.21 0.62
C PRO A 124 12.05 -5.83 1.13
N ARG A 125 11.40 -5.05 0.27
CA ARG A 125 11.01 -3.67 0.54
C ARG A 125 9.58 -3.39 0.11
N ASN A 126 8.87 -2.63 0.93
CA ASN A 126 7.54 -2.10 0.63
C ASN A 126 7.66 -0.60 0.31
N MET A 127 6.75 -0.11 -0.53
CA MET A 127 6.43 1.32 -0.57
C MET A 127 5.50 1.67 0.58
N VAL A 128 5.83 2.66 1.39
CA VAL A 128 4.92 3.23 2.38
C VAL A 128 4.27 4.47 1.78
N PHE A 129 2.96 4.57 1.90
CA PHE A 129 2.20 5.78 1.62
C PHE A 129 1.81 6.44 2.94
N ASP A 130 2.28 7.67 3.17
CA ASP A 130 2.09 8.39 4.44
C ASP A 130 1.92 9.88 4.18
N VAL A 131 0.87 10.47 4.74
CA VAL A 131 0.54 11.90 4.58
C VAL A 131 1.42 12.84 5.41
N ASN A 132 2.16 12.30 6.39
CA ASN A 132 2.95 13.08 7.36
C ASN A 132 4.41 13.26 6.92
N VAL A 133 4.88 12.51 5.92
CA VAL A 133 6.25 12.63 5.39
C VAL A 133 6.28 13.59 4.20
N THR A 134 7.36 14.34 4.05
CA THR A 134 7.50 15.39 3.01
C THR A 134 7.26 14.85 1.60
N ALA A 135 7.79 13.67 1.30
CA ALA A 135 7.71 13.06 -0.02
C ALA A 135 6.40 12.29 -0.26
N LEU A 136 5.50 12.24 0.74
CA LEU A 136 4.25 11.48 0.79
C LEU A 136 4.38 9.95 0.66
N ALA A 137 5.58 9.46 0.39
CA ALA A 137 5.89 8.06 0.33
C ALA A 137 7.38 7.81 0.63
N TYR A 138 7.73 6.58 1.02
CA TYR A 138 9.12 6.16 1.21
C TYR A 138 9.24 4.64 1.14
N ALA A 139 10.45 4.11 0.89
CA ALA A 139 10.69 2.68 0.92
C ALA A 139 11.03 2.21 2.34
N GLU A 140 10.39 1.15 2.82
CA GLU A 140 10.72 0.50 4.09
C GLU A 140 11.12 -0.97 3.88
N PRO A 141 12.01 -1.54 4.72
CA PRO A 141 12.24 -2.97 4.75
C PRO A 141 10.97 -3.75 5.13
N ASP A 142 10.70 -4.86 4.44
CA ASP A 142 9.58 -5.74 4.75
C ASP A 142 9.96 -6.74 5.86
N THR A 143 10.04 -6.25 7.09
CA THR A 143 10.34 -7.08 8.29
C THR A 143 9.08 -7.42 9.09
N TYR A 144 7.91 -6.96 8.65
CA TYR A 144 6.69 -7.08 9.44
C TYR A 144 6.26 -8.54 9.60
N ARG A 145 6.19 -8.96 10.87
CA ARG A 145 5.78 -10.28 11.34
C ARG A 145 6.49 -11.45 10.67
N THR A 146 7.75 -11.27 10.27
CA THR A 146 8.53 -12.31 9.58
C THR A 146 8.53 -13.62 10.36
N GLU A 147 8.91 -13.58 11.64
CA GLU A 147 8.97 -14.75 12.52
C GLU A 147 7.61 -15.44 12.69
N GLN A 148 6.54 -14.68 12.96
CA GLN A 148 5.21 -15.25 13.17
C GLN A 148 4.64 -15.85 11.88
N ILE A 149 4.90 -15.22 10.74
CA ILE A 149 4.48 -15.73 9.44
C ILE A 149 5.24 -17.01 9.10
N GLU A 150 6.55 -17.04 9.34
CA GLU A 150 7.38 -18.24 9.14
C GLU A 150 6.93 -19.39 10.03
N TYR A 151 6.63 -19.11 11.31
CA TYR A 151 6.06 -20.10 12.22
C TYR A 151 4.76 -20.72 11.67
N LEU A 152 3.83 -19.90 11.21
CA LEU A 152 2.57 -20.38 10.64
C LEU A 152 2.78 -21.18 9.34
N ILE A 153 3.70 -20.74 8.47
CA ILE A 153 4.05 -21.49 7.25
C ILE A 153 4.59 -22.88 7.61
N GLN A 154 5.56 -22.93 8.51
CA GLN A 154 6.21 -24.19 8.92
C GLN A 154 5.24 -25.15 9.60
N LYS A 155 4.30 -24.65 10.43
CA LYS A 155 3.42 -25.51 11.23
C LYS A 155 2.13 -25.94 10.54
N LEU A 156 1.63 -25.19 9.57
CA LEU A 156 0.34 -25.46 8.94
C LEU A 156 0.46 -26.06 7.53
N TRP A 157 1.63 -25.98 6.91
CA TRP A 157 1.82 -26.34 5.51
C TRP A 157 3.06 -27.23 5.26
N SER A 158 3.58 -27.87 6.31
CA SER A 158 4.52 -29.01 6.21
C SER A 158 3.79 -30.34 6.30
#